data_AF-A0A0J7J8R4-F1
#
_entry.id   AF-A0A0J7J8R4-F1
#
_cell.length_a   1.000
_cell.length_b   1.000
_cell.length_c   1.000
_cell.angle_alpha   90.00
_cell.angle_beta   90.00
_cell.angle_gamma   90.00
#
_symmetry.space_group_name_H-M   'P 1'
#
loop_
_entity.id
_entity.type
_entity.pdbx_description
1 polymer ?
#
loop_
_entity_poly.entity_id
_entity_poly.type
_entity_poly.pdbx_seq_one_letter_code
_entity_poly.pdbx_strand_id
1 'polypeptide(L)'
;MQTSKILPIFVSALALLLLVIHTFGWGDLRVDTTSILLLVLIILAPLSDLIKKVKFGEFEAEIGSREIEKVSESLSFSQIEKPSIPGQVHSDIPKLVESDPQLGMAKLRIELEKMMKVIYFRVEQPDFDIDRVPVSKLMNDLAEKRVIPVALLSSIRDVLSLANRAIHGESIKASDAENLANLGVKVIAELRRIFRGLPGEAVEKRPISKQDEQHYSGAKYKVTTITPFQDEPYLSTYILDKKGMDELLEGYQEYDQYVVGVELFDSGRGA
;
A
#
# COMPACT_ATOMS: atom_id res chain seq x y z
N MET A 1 -31.54 6.74 -16.11
CA MET A 1 -31.63 5.99 -14.84
C MET A 1 -33.10 5.72 -14.46
N GLN A 2 -33.86 5.01 -15.30
CA GLN A 2 -35.30 4.72 -15.08
C GLN A 2 -35.73 3.30 -15.52
N THR A 3 -34.86 2.54 -16.18
CA THR A 3 -35.20 1.23 -16.77
C THR A 3 -35.47 0.13 -15.73
N SER A 4 -34.95 0.26 -14.51
CA SER A 4 -35.10 -0.77 -13.46
C SER A 4 -36.53 -0.87 -12.90
N LYS A 5 -37.30 0.23 -12.90
CA LYS A 5 -38.69 0.24 -12.40
C LYS A 5 -39.71 -0.18 -13.45
N ILE A 6 -39.37 -0.06 -14.73
CA ILE A 6 -40.27 -0.33 -15.85
C ILE A 6 -40.43 -1.83 -16.09
N LEU A 7 -39.35 -2.60 -15.88
CA LEU A 7 -39.33 -4.05 -16.11
C LEU A 7 -40.34 -4.83 -15.24
N PRO A 8 -40.39 -4.69 -13.90
CA PRO A 8 -41.37 -5.42 -13.08
C PRO A 8 -42.81 -5.01 -13.38
N ILE A 9 -43.05 -3.72 -13.65
CA ILE A 9 -44.38 -3.21 -14.03
C ILE A 9 -44.83 -3.82 -15.37
N PHE A 10 -43.93 -3.90 -16.34
CA PHE A 10 -44.21 -4.48 -17.64
C PHE A 10 -44.49 -5.99 -17.54
N VAL A 11 -43.69 -6.72 -16.74
CA VAL A 11 -43.90 -8.16 -16.50
C VAL A 11 -45.23 -8.42 -15.79
N SER A 12 -45.59 -7.63 -14.78
CA SER A 12 -46.89 -7.73 -14.10
C SER A 12 -48.06 -7.41 -15.03
N ALA A 13 -47.95 -6.36 -15.86
CA ALA A 13 -48.99 -5.97 -16.80
C ALA A 13 -49.21 -7.04 -17.89
N LEU A 14 -48.13 -7.61 -18.41
CA LEU A 14 -48.19 -8.70 -19.40
C LEU A 14 -48.80 -9.97 -18.80
N ALA A 15 -48.39 -10.35 -17.59
CA ALA A 15 -48.94 -11.52 -16.90
C ALA A 15 -50.44 -11.35 -16.58
N LEU A 16 -50.88 -10.15 -16.17
CA LEU A 16 -52.29 -9.84 -15.94
C LEU A 16 -53.12 -9.97 -17.22
N LEU A 17 -52.61 -9.43 -18.33
CA LEU A 17 -53.28 -9.51 -19.63
C LEU A 17 -53.42 -10.97 -20.10
N LEU A 18 -52.36 -11.78 -19.96
CA LEU A 18 -52.41 -13.22 -20.26
C LEU A 18 -53.40 -13.97 -19.35
N LEU A 19 -53.48 -13.61 -18.06
CA LEU A 19 -54.43 -14.20 -17.11
C LEU A 19 -55.88 -13.87 -17.48
N VAL A 20 -56.17 -12.62 -17.88
CA VAL A 20 -57.52 -12.21 -18.31
C VAL A 20 -57.91 -12.94 -19.60
N ILE A 21 -57.03 -12.99 -20.60
CA ILE A 21 -57.29 -13.70 -21.87
C ILE A 21 -57.55 -15.19 -21.63
N HIS A 22 -56.77 -15.80 -20.74
CA HIS A 22 -56.93 -17.21 -20.40
C HIS A 22 -58.24 -17.47 -19.62
N THR A 23 -58.52 -16.67 -18.60
CA THR A 23 -59.70 -16.83 -17.74
C THR A 23 -61.01 -16.55 -18.47
N PHE A 24 -61.00 -15.65 -19.47
CA PHE A 24 -62.18 -15.31 -20.30
C PHE A 24 -62.25 -16.09 -21.61
N GLY A 25 -61.44 -17.14 -21.78
CA GLY A 25 -61.59 -18.11 -22.87
C GLY A 25 -63.03 -18.66 -22.90
N TRP A 26 -63.62 -18.69 -24.10
CA TRP A 26 -65.05 -18.82 -24.37
C TRP A 26 -65.83 -19.77 -23.44
N GLY A 27 -66.55 -19.20 -22.48
CA GLY A 27 -67.81 -19.74 -21.94
C GLY A 27 -67.79 -20.33 -20.53
N ASP A 28 -66.64 -20.55 -19.88
CA ASP A 28 -66.63 -21.13 -18.54
C ASP A 28 -65.41 -20.72 -17.70
N LEU A 29 -65.64 -20.29 -16.45
CA LEU A 29 -64.59 -19.73 -15.59
C LEU A 29 -63.81 -20.85 -14.90
N ARG A 30 -62.80 -21.39 -15.58
CA ARG A 30 -61.95 -22.47 -15.06
C ARG A 30 -60.67 -21.92 -14.44
N VAL A 31 -60.54 -22.11 -13.12
CA VAL A 31 -59.27 -21.91 -12.42
C VAL A 31 -58.36 -23.11 -12.71
N ASP A 32 -57.46 -22.95 -13.67
CA ASP A 32 -56.45 -23.95 -14.03
C ASP A 32 -55.08 -23.61 -13.41
N THR A 33 -54.19 -24.60 -13.35
CA THR A 33 -52.81 -24.51 -12.81
C THR A 33 -52.03 -23.35 -13.41
N THR A 34 -52.26 -23.08 -14.69
CA THR A 34 -51.70 -21.97 -15.46
C THR A 34 -52.17 -20.59 -14.94
N SER A 35 -53.43 -20.45 -14.55
CA SER A 35 -53.96 -19.22 -13.95
C SER A 35 -53.39 -18.98 -12.55
N ILE A 36 -53.20 -20.05 -11.77
CA ILE A 36 -52.54 -19.98 -10.46
C ILE A 36 -51.07 -19.52 -10.63
N LEU A 37 -50.36 -20.07 -11.62
CA LEU A 37 -48.96 -19.71 -11.87
C LEU A 37 -48.81 -18.25 -12.32
N LEU A 38 -49.71 -17.76 -13.17
CA LEU A 38 -49.73 -16.35 -13.60
C LEU A 38 -50.06 -15.41 -12.42
N LEU A 39 -50.99 -15.79 -11.54
CA LEU A 39 -51.31 -15.03 -10.33
C LEU A 39 -50.09 -14.92 -9.40
N VAL A 40 -49.39 -16.03 -9.16
CA VAL A 40 -48.15 -16.05 -8.35
C VAL A 40 -47.08 -15.15 -8.97
N LEU A 41 -46.93 -15.15 -10.29
CA LEU A 41 -45.96 -14.31 -10.98
C LEU A 41 -46.27 -12.81 -10.83
N ILE A 42 -47.55 -12.42 -10.90
CA ILE A 42 -48.00 -11.03 -10.66
C ILE A 42 -47.68 -10.60 -9.22
N ILE A 43 -47.86 -11.49 -8.24
CA ILE A 43 -47.59 -11.21 -6.83
C ILE A 43 -46.07 -11.09 -6.58
N LEU A 44 -45.25 -11.94 -7.20
CA LEU A 44 -43.80 -11.97 -7.00
C LEU A 44 -43.04 -10.87 -7.76
N ALA A 45 -43.54 -10.39 -8.89
CA ALA A 45 -42.89 -9.35 -9.69
C ALA A 45 -42.53 -8.07 -8.89
N PRO A 46 -43.42 -7.49 -8.04
CA PRO A 46 -43.06 -6.32 -7.21
C PRO A 46 -42.09 -6.66 -6.05
N LEU A 47 -41.90 -7.93 -5.68
CA LEU A 47 -40.93 -8.33 -4.64
C LEU A 47 -39.46 -8.22 -5.11
N SER A 48 -39.22 -8.13 -6.43
CA SER A 48 -37.87 -7.95 -6.97
C SER A 48 -37.20 -6.65 -6.47
N ASP A 49 -37.98 -5.62 -6.17
CA ASP A 49 -37.47 -4.36 -5.60
C ASP A 49 -37.17 -4.47 -4.09
N LEU A 50 -37.77 -5.42 -3.37
CA LEU A 50 -37.42 -5.70 -1.97
C LEU A 50 -36.05 -6.40 -1.86
N ILE A 51 -35.71 -7.28 -2.81
CA ILE A 51 -34.41 -7.98 -2.82
C ILE A 51 -33.26 -6.99 -3.05
N LYS A 52 -33.48 -5.90 -3.82
CA LYS A 52 -32.48 -4.84 -4.01
C LYS A 52 -32.23 -4.01 -2.77
N LYS A 53 -33.21 -3.85 -1.88
CA LYS A 53 -33.08 -3.06 -0.65
C LYS A 53 -32.40 -3.79 0.51
N VAL A 54 -32.33 -5.13 0.47
CA VAL A 54 -31.64 -5.93 1.51
C VAL A 54 -30.12 -6.05 1.22
N LYS A 55 -29.65 -5.63 0.04
CA LYS A 55 -28.22 -5.70 -0.35
C LYS A 55 -27.43 -4.39 -0.25
N PHE A 56 -27.96 -3.31 0.32
CA PHE A 56 -27.33 -1.98 0.23
C PHE A 56 -27.41 -1.14 1.53
N GLY A 57 -27.33 -1.77 2.70
CA GLY A 57 -27.54 -1.08 3.97
C GLY A 57 -26.35 -1.08 4.93
N GLU A 58 -25.92 -2.27 5.36
CA GLU A 58 -24.98 -2.39 6.49
C GLU A 58 -24.08 -3.66 6.43
N PHE A 59 -24.04 -4.38 5.30
CA PHE A 59 -23.42 -5.72 5.25
C PHE A 59 -22.33 -5.92 4.19
N GLU A 60 -21.79 -4.87 3.57
CA GLU A 60 -20.71 -5.04 2.58
C GLU A 60 -19.49 -4.22 2.97
N ALA A 61 -18.41 -4.95 3.27
CA ALA A 61 -17.03 -4.48 3.43
C ALA A 61 -16.71 -3.89 4.82
N GLU A 62 -16.70 -4.74 5.84
CA GLU A 62 -15.86 -4.52 7.02
C GLU A 62 -14.62 -5.40 6.88
N ILE A 63 -13.43 -4.81 7.05
CA ILE A 63 -12.19 -5.56 7.09
C ILE A 63 -12.23 -6.47 8.33
N GLY A 64 -12.35 -7.77 8.12
CA GLY A 64 -12.50 -8.71 9.21
C GLY A 64 -11.19 -8.92 9.98
N SER A 65 -11.25 -8.95 11.31
CA SER A 65 -10.09 -9.22 12.18
C SER A 65 -9.35 -10.51 11.80
N ARG A 66 -10.09 -11.53 11.31
CA ARG A 66 -9.53 -12.80 10.80
C ARG A 66 -8.60 -12.61 9.60
N GLU A 67 -8.85 -11.62 8.76
CA GLU A 67 -8.01 -11.34 7.59
C GLU A 67 -6.66 -10.82 8.05
N ILE A 68 -6.64 -9.92 9.03
CA ILE A 68 -5.42 -9.36 9.62
C ILE A 68 -4.64 -10.44 10.39
N GLU A 69 -5.35 -11.30 11.12
CA GLU A 69 -4.76 -12.41 11.86
C GLU A 69 -4.02 -13.39 10.92
N LYS A 70 -4.60 -13.70 9.74
CA LYS A 70 -3.93 -14.50 8.71
C LYS A 70 -2.63 -13.88 8.21
N VAL A 71 -2.58 -12.55 8.07
CA VAL A 71 -1.33 -11.87 7.67
C VAL A 71 -0.30 -11.94 8.79
N SER A 72 -0.73 -11.88 10.05
CA SER A 72 0.16 -12.07 11.20
C SER A 72 0.74 -13.49 11.27
N GLU A 73 -0.06 -14.51 10.97
CA GLU A 73 0.38 -15.90 10.93
C GLU A 73 1.40 -16.17 9.82
N SER A 74 1.18 -15.63 8.62
CA SER A 74 2.11 -15.80 7.49
C SER A 74 3.48 -15.15 7.75
N LEU A 75 3.49 -14.03 8.48
CA LEU A 75 4.71 -13.39 8.95
C LEU A 75 5.40 -14.15 10.09
N SER A 76 4.65 -14.89 10.91
CA SER A 76 5.20 -15.68 12.03
C SER A 76 5.81 -17.01 11.57
N PHE A 77 5.26 -17.62 10.51
CA PHE A 77 5.80 -18.85 9.89
C PHE A 77 7.12 -18.61 9.15
N SER A 78 7.29 -17.39 8.67
CA SER A 78 8.59 -16.90 8.25
C SER A 78 9.41 -16.73 9.53
N GLN A 79 10.37 -17.63 9.83
CA GLN A 79 11.30 -17.44 10.95
C GLN A 79 12.15 -16.18 10.71
N ILE A 80 11.55 -15.02 10.91
CA ILE A 80 12.17 -13.72 10.83
C ILE A 80 12.74 -13.50 12.22
N GLU A 81 14.01 -13.86 12.38
CA GLU A 81 14.77 -13.62 13.60
C GLU A 81 14.54 -12.18 14.08
N LYS A 82 14.31 -12.06 15.38
CA LYS A 82 14.13 -10.80 16.08
C LYS A 82 15.32 -9.87 15.74
N PRO A 83 15.10 -8.74 15.07
CA PRO A 83 16.22 -7.90 14.65
C PRO A 83 16.85 -7.24 15.88
N SER A 84 18.11 -7.57 16.16
CA SER A 84 19.00 -6.71 16.94
C SER A 84 19.55 -5.63 16.00
N ILE A 85 18.75 -4.59 15.73
CA ILE A 85 19.19 -3.38 15.02
C ILE A 85 19.19 -2.21 16.02
N PRO A 86 20.32 -1.50 16.21
CA PRO A 86 20.33 -0.23 16.91
C PRO A 86 19.63 0.83 16.06
N GLY A 87 18.66 1.52 16.66
CA GLY A 87 17.83 2.53 15.99
C GLY A 87 16.45 1.98 15.68
N GLN A 88 15.52 2.15 16.62
CA GLN A 88 14.10 1.93 16.37
C GLN A 88 13.73 2.70 15.10
N VAL A 89 13.14 2.00 14.13
CA VAL A 89 12.44 2.66 13.04
C VAL A 89 11.28 3.41 13.69
N HIS A 90 11.49 4.68 14.02
CA HIS A 90 10.41 5.57 14.43
C HIS A 90 9.55 5.77 13.18
N SER A 91 8.51 4.94 13.07
CA SER A 91 7.45 5.14 12.09
C SER A 91 6.32 5.87 12.77
N ASP A 92 5.89 6.99 12.21
CA ASP A 92 4.68 7.68 12.68
C ASP A 92 3.40 7.02 12.17
N ILE A 93 3.49 5.90 11.41
CA ILE A 93 2.32 5.22 10.85
C ILE A 93 1.33 4.79 11.95
N PRO A 94 1.74 4.10 13.05
CA PRO A 94 0.78 3.72 14.10
C PRO A 94 0.08 4.92 14.73
N LYS A 95 0.85 5.97 15.06
CA LYS A 95 0.31 7.23 15.60
C LYS A 95 -0.68 7.89 14.65
N LEU A 96 -0.39 7.85 13.36
CA LEU A 96 -1.27 8.42 12.33
C LEU A 96 -2.56 7.62 12.21
N VAL A 97 -2.49 6.29 12.29
CA VAL A 97 -3.66 5.40 12.28
C VAL A 97 -4.54 5.61 13.50
N GLU A 98 -3.96 5.85 14.68
CA GLU A 98 -4.71 6.20 15.89
C GLU A 98 -5.55 7.48 15.68
N SER A 99 -5.00 8.47 14.97
CA SER A 99 -5.71 9.73 14.69
C SER A 99 -6.66 9.66 13.50
N ASP A 100 -6.26 8.99 12.42
CA ASP A 100 -6.96 8.86 11.15
C ASP A 100 -6.51 7.55 10.46
N PRO A 101 -7.32 6.48 10.57
CA PRO A 101 -7.00 5.19 9.97
C PRO A 101 -6.80 5.26 8.45
N GLN A 102 -7.57 6.06 7.72
CA GLN A 102 -7.46 6.14 6.25
C GLN A 102 -6.15 6.79 5.85
N LEU A 103 -5.81 7.90 6.48
CA LEU A 103 -4.55 8.61 6.24
C LEU A 103 -3.34 7.77 6.66
N GLY A 104 -3.45 7.06 7.79
CA GLY A 104 -2.45 6.11 8.26
C GLY A 104 -2.21 4.95 7.28
N MET A 105 -3.28 4.37 6.73
CA MET A 105 -3.20 3.32 5.71
C MET A 105 -2.64 3.84 4.38
N ALA A 106 -2.97 5.09 4.01
CA ALA A 106 -2.36 5.75 2.85
C ALA A 106 -0.84 5.91 3.03
N LYS A 107 -0.38 6.40 4.19
CA LYS A 107 1.05 6.51 4.50
C LYS A 107 1.74 5.14 4.49
N LEU A 108 1.11 4.11 5.05
CA LEU A 108 1.62 2.75 5.03
C LEU A 108 1.84 2.23 3.60
N ARG A 109 0.83 2.42 2.73
CA ARG A 109 0.90 2.02 1.32
C ARG A 109 2.03 2.75 0.59
N ILE A 110 2.16 4.07 0.79
CA ILE A 110 3.20 4.90 0.17
C ILE A 110 4.60 4.41 0.59
N GLU A 111 4.82 4.16 1.88
CA GLU A 111 6.11 3.69 2.39
C GLU A 111 6.49 2.31 1.84
N LEU A 112 5.54 1.38 1.76
CA LEU A 112 5.75 0.05 1.16
C LEU A 112 6.12 0.18 -0.33
N GLU A 113 5.37 0.97 -1.09
CA GLU A 113 5.63 1.22 -2.51
C GLU A 113 7.01 1.85 -2.73
N LYS A 114 7.33 2.90 -1.98
CA LYS A 114 8.63 3.57 -2.03
C LYS A 114 9.77 2.59 -1.77
N MET A 115 9.63 1.74 -0.75
CA MET A 115 10.68 0.76 -0.42
C MET A 115 10.86 -0.29 -1.52
N MET A 116 9.77 -0.78 -2.11
CA MET A 116 9.85 -1.71 -3.25
C MET A 116 10.51 -1.08 -4.47
N LYS A 117 10.16 0.17 -4.80
CA LYS A 117 10.81 0.93 -5.88
C LYS A 117 12.32 1.07 -5.63
N VAL A 118 12.71 1.45 -4.42
CA VAL A 118 14.12 1.59 -4.03
C VAL A 118 14.89 0.26 -4.14
N ILE A 119 14.31 -0.84 -3.69
CA ILE A 119 14.88 -2.20 -3.83
C ILE A 119 15.02 -2.57 -5.31
N TYR A 120 13.96 -2.38 -6.09
CA TYR A 120 13.97 -2.70 -7.52
C TYR A 120 15.03 -1.88 -8.27
N PHE A 121 15.09 -0.57 -8.03
CA PHE A 121 16.09 0.30 -8.64
C PHE A 121 17.52 -0.18 -8.35
N ARG A 122 17.79 -0.60 -7.11
CA ARG A 122 19.10 -1.13 -6.71
C ARG A 122 19.48 -2.41 -7.45
N VAL A 123 18.52 -3.29 -7.70
CA VAL A 123 18.77 -4.59 -8.35
C VAL A 123 18.86 -4.46 -9.86
N GLU A 124 17.97 -3.66 -10.46
CA GLU A 124 17.77 -3.63 -11.91
C GLU A 124 18.48 -2.49 -12.62
N GLN A 125 18.73 -1.39 -11.92
CA GLN A 125 19.24 -0.14 -12.51
C GLN A 125 18.53 0.21 -13.83
N PRO A 126 17.19 0.33 -13.83
CA PRO A 126 16.42 0.45 -15.06
C PRO A 126 16.68 1.79 -15.75
N ASP A 127 16.74 1.78 -17.08
CA ASP A 127 16.87 2.99 -17.92
C ASP A 127 15.54 3.77 -18.07
N PHE A 128 14.52 3.47 -17.27
CA PHE A 128 13.20 4.08 -17.34
C PHE A 128 12.79 4.69 -16.00
N ASP A 129 11.80 5.58 -16.08
CA ASP A 129 11.16 6.19 -14.92
C ASP A 129 10.44 5.12 -14.07
N ILE A 130 11.05 4.78 -12.93
CA ILE A 130 10.55 3.76 -12.00
C ILE A 130 9.23 4.16 -11.36
N ASP A 131 8.90 5.45 -11.29
CA ASP A 131 7.68 5.91 -10.62
C ASP A 131 6.42 5.53 -11.38
N ARG A 132 6.54 5.28 -12.68
CA ARG A 132 5.46 4.81 -13.56
C ARG A 132 5.23 3.31 -13.49
N VAL A 133 6.10 2.56 -12.82
CA VAL A 133 5.98 1.10 -12.76
C VAL A 133 4.97 0.69 -11.69
N PRO A 134 3.94 -0.11 -12.06
CA PRO A 134 2.98 -0.61 -11.08
C PRO A 134 3.64 -1.50 -10.03
N VAL A 135 3.24 -1.33 -8.78
CA VAL A 135 3.68 -2.14 -7.63
C VAL A 135 3.56 -3.64 -7.88
N SER A 136 2.48 -4.09 -8.55
CA SER A 136 2.29 -5.49 -8.88
C SER A 136 3.39 -6.06 -9.78
N LYS A 137 3.89 -5.26 -10.74
CA LYS A 137 5.01 -5.64 -11.59
C LYS A 137 6.30 -5.71 -10.78
N LEU A 138 6.59 -4.71 -9.97
CA LEU A 138 7.77 -4.70 -9.09
C LEU A 138 7.80 -5.95 -8.17
N MET A 139 6.66 -6.30 -7.58
CA MET A 139 6.53 -7.48 -6.73
C MET A 139 6.82 -8.78 -7.49
N ASN A 140 6.27 -8.93 -8.70
CA ASN A 140 6.48 -10.14 -9.50
C ASN A 140 7.95 -10.28 -9.91
N ASP A 141 8.57 -9.19 -10.38
CA ASP A 141 9.96 -9.19 -10.84
C ASP A 141 10.94 -9.46 -9.68
N LEU A 142 10.71 -8.84 -8.52
CA LEU A 142 11.52 -9.07 -7.31
C LEU A 142 11.37 -10.49 -6.74
N ALA A 143 10.20 -11.10 -6.92
CA ALA A 143 9.94 -12.48 -6.53
C ALA A 143 10.61 -13.49 -7.45
N GLU A 144 10.51 -13.28 -8.77
CA GLU A 144 11.16 -14.12 -9.79
C GLU A 144 12.68 -14.19 -9.56
N LYS A 145 13.28 -13.03 -9.23
CA LYS A 145 14.71 -12.89 -8.93
C LYS A 145 15.11 -13.36 -7.54
N ARG A 146 14.15 -13.81 -6.72
CA ARG A 146 14.35 -14.26 -5.33
C ARG A 146 15.02 -13.22 -4.43
N VAL A 147 14.87 -11.93 -4.76
CA VAL A 147 15.36 -10.82 -3.93
C VAL A 147 14.52 -10.71 -2.66
N ILE A 148 13.21 -10.88 -2.80
CA ILE A 148 12.25 -10.90 -1.69
C ILE A 148 11.79 -12.34 -1.47
N PRO A 149 11.92 -12.90 -0.25
CA PRO A 149 11.39 -14.22 0.06
C PRO A 149 9.89 -14.32 -0.22
N VAL A 150 9.44 -15.45 -0.76
CA VAL A 150 8.02 -15.66 -1.16
C VAL A 150 7.05 -15.38 -0.02
N ALA A 151 7.39 -15.76 1.21
CA ALA A 151 6.53 -15.53 2.38
C ALA A 151 6.45 -14.05 2.80
N LEU A 152 7.53 -13.28 2.57
CA LEU A 152 7.49 -11.83 2.77
C LEU A 152 6.65 -11.16 1.65
N LEU A 153 6.75 -11.67 0.42
CA LEU A 153 5.96 -11.18 -0.71
C LEU A 153 4.46 -11.38 -0.51
N SER A 154 4.02 -12.53 -0.01
CA SER A 154 2.60 -12.75 0.32
C SER A 154 2.14 -11.75 1.37
N SER A 155 2.95 -11.53 2.40
CA SER A 155 2.66 -10.57 3.48
C SER A 155 2.54 -9.13 2.95
N ILE A 156 3.43 -8.73 2.04
CA ILE A 156 3.35 -7.42 1.36
C ILE A 156 2.04 -7.29 0.58
N ARG A 157 1.68 -8.30 -0.21
CA ARG A 157 0.46 -8.30 -1.01
C ARG A 157 -0.79 -8.17 -0.13
N ASP A 158 -0.85 -8.90 0.97
CA ASP A 158 -1.98 -8.88 1.89
C ASP A 158 -2.10 -7.52 2.59
N VAL A 159 -0.99 -6.97 3.11
CA VAL A 159 -0.98 -5.64 3.73
C VAL A 159 -1.41 -4.56 2.74
N LEU A 160 -0.91 -4.59 1.50
CA LEU A 160 -1.30 -3.63 0.46
C LEU A 160 -2.79 -3.74 0.09
N SER A 161 -3.33 -4.95 0.00
CA SER A 161 -4.75 -5.18 -0.28
C SER A 161 -5.63 -4.58 0.81
N LEU A 162 -5.32 -4.86 2.08
CA LEU A 162 -6.07 -4.36 3.23
C LEU A 162 -5.95 -2.83 3.37
N ALA A 163 -4.75 -2.28 3.19
CA ALA A 163 -4.54 -0.84 3.20
C ALA A 163 -5.31 -0.15 2.06
N ASN A 164 -5.33 -0.73 0.85
CA ASN A 164 -6.05 -0.17 -0.29
C ASN A 164 -7.57 -0.14 -0.05
N ARG A 165 -8.12 -1.22 0.52
CA ARG A 165 -9.53 -1.29 0.94
C ARG A 165 -9.88 -0.21 1.96
N ALA A 166 -9.07 -0.06 3.01
CA ALA A 166 -9.25 0.97 4.02
C ALA A 166 -9.19 2.40 3.44
N ILE A 167 -8.27 2.67 2.52
CA ILE A 167 -8.16 3.96 1.81
C ILE A 167 -9.42 4.26 0.98
N HIS A 168 -10.06 3.25 0.40
CA HIS A 168 -11.31 3.41 -0.35
C HIS A 168 -12.57 3.52 0.52
N GLY A 169 -12.41 3.66 1.83
CA GLY A 169 -13.51 3.89 2.76
C GLY A 169 -14.12 2.61 3.33
N GLU A 170 -13.47 1.46 3.15
CA GLU A 170 -13.88 0.25 3.84
C GLU A 170 -13.73 0.42 5.35
N SER A 171 -14.76 0.01 6.11
CA SER A 171 -14.73 0.15 7.56
C SER A 171 -13.71 -0.80 8.18
N ILE A 172 -12.93 -0.29 9.12
CA ILE A 172 -11.94 -1.06 9.87
C ILE A 172 -12.03 -0.65 11.35
N LYS A 173 -12.04 -1.63 12.25
CA LYS A 173 -12.02 -1.37 13.69
C LYS A 173 -10.70 -0.72 14.07
N ALA A 174 -10.71 0.18 15.05
CA ALA A 174 -9.50 0.89 15.49
C ALA A 174 -8.37 -0.08 15.89
N SER A 175 -8.69 -1.13 16.64
CA SER A 175 -7.73 -2.18 17.03
C SER A 175 -7.16 -2.95 15.84
N ASP A 176 -7.97 -3.17 14.82
CA ASP A 176 -7.61 -3.90 13.60
C ASP A 176 -6.74 -3.02 12.69
N ALA A 177 -7.05 -1.73 12.61
CA ALA A 177 -6.22 -0.74 11.92
C ALA A 177 -4.84 -0.63 12.58
N GLU A 178 -4.79 -0.57 13.91
CA GLU A 178 -3.54 -0.55 14.68
C GLU A 178 -2.72 -1.83 14.46
N ASN A 179 -3.36 -3.01 14.51
CA ASN A 179 -2.71 -4.28 14.24
C ASN A 179 -2.12 -4.32 12.82
N LEU A 180 -2.89 -3.90 11.81
CA LEU A 180 -2.45 -3.82 10.43
C LEU A 180 -1.29 -2.82 10.26
N ALA A 181 -1.34 -1.68 10.96
CA ALA A 181 -0.27 -0.68 10.97
C ALA A 181 1.03 -1.26 11.52
N ASN A 182 0.97 -1.90 12.68
CA ASN A 182 2.11 -2.56 13.33
C ASN A 182 2.69 -3.66 12.43
N LEU A 183 1.83 -4.40 11.75
CA LEU A 183 2.25 -5.43 10.80
C LEU A 183 2.96 -4.84 9.59
N GLY A 184 2.40 -3.79 9.01
CA GLY A 184 2.99 -3.05 7.91
C GLY A 184 4.36 -2.47 8.26
N VAL A 185 4.52 -1.93 9.47
CA VAL A 185 5.83 -1.44 9.96
C VAL A 185 6.86 -2.58 10.05
N LYS A 186 6.46 -3.78 10.50
CA LYS A 186 7.35 -4.96 10.49
C LYS A 186 7.76 -5.35 9.08
N VAL A 187 6.83 -5.37 8.13
CA VAL A 187 7.12 -5.64 6.70
C VAL A 187 8.10 -4.63 6.14
N ILE A 188 7.89 -3.32 6.41
CA ILE A 188 8.82 -2.26 5.99
C ILE A 188 10.21 -2.47 6.59
N ALA A 189 10.30 -2.85 7.87
CA ALA A 189 11.59 -3.11 8.52
C ALA A 189 12.36 -4.25 7.85
N GLU A 190 11.65 -5.32 7.45
CA GLU A 190 12.25 -6.43 6.71
C GLU A 190 12.69 -6.05 5.30
N LEU A 191 11.88 -5.26 4.57
CA LEU A 191 12.29 -4.72 3.28
C LEU A 191 13.54 -3.84 3.40
N ARG A 192 13.65 -3.03 4.46
CA ARG A 192 14.87 -2.24 4.74
C ARG A 192 16.06 -3.14 5.06
N ARG A 193 15.86 -4.26 5.75
CA ARG A 193 16.92 -5.26 5.99
C ARG A 193 17.42 -5.87 4.68
N ILE A 194 16.51 -6.26 3.79
CA ILE A 194 16.84 -6.76 2.45
C ILE A 194 17.62 -5.69 1.69
N PHE A 195 17.11 -4.46 1.64
CA PHE A 195 17.78 -3.35 0.95
C PHE A 195 19.22 -3.13 1.44
N ARG A 196 19.46 -3.18 2.75
CA ARG A 196 20.82 -3.07 3.33
C ARG A 196 21.72 -4.25 2.97
N GLY A 197 21.16 -5.41 2.70
CA GLY A 197 21.87 -6.61 2.26
C GLY A 197 22.10 -6.70 0.75
N LEU A 198 21.42 -5.87 -0.05
CA LEU A 198 21.65 -5.80 -1.49
C LEU A 198 23.02 -5.19 -1.80
N PRO A 199 23.70 -5.65 -2.87
CA PRO A 199 25.02 -5.17 -3.22
C PRO A 199 25.04 -3.65 -3.45
N GLY A 200 25.58 -2.98 -2.45
CA GLY A 200 26.36 -1.75 -2.49
C GLY A 200 27.45 -1.95 -1.45
N GLU A 201 28.14 -3.10 -1.54
CA GLU A 201 29.03 -3.58 -0.50
C GLU A 201 30.11 -2.53 -0.24
N ALA A 202 30.28 -2.15 1.02
CA ALA A 202 31.42 -1.34 1.41
C ALA A 202 32.67 -2.04 0.90
N VAL A 203 33.39 -1.38 -0.01
CA VAL A 203 34.63 -1.89 -0.63
C VAL A 203 35.65 -2.25 0.46
N GLU A 204 35.56 -1.59 1.61
CA GLU A 204 36.38 -1.87 2.80
C GLU A 204 35.52 -1.74 4.07
N LYS A 205 35.71 -2.68 5.02
CA LYS A 205 35.17 -2.58 6.38
C LYS A 205 36.32 -2.82 7.36
N ARG A 206 36.60 -1.83 8.20
CA ARG A 206 37.59 -1.94 9.27
C ARG A 206 37.00 -1.49 10.61
N PRO A 207 37.29 -2.18 11.73
CA PRO A 207 36.90 -1.70 13.04
C PRO A 207 37.65 -0.39 13.35
N ILE A 208 36.96 0.53 14.04
CA ILE A 208 37.54 1.77 14.55
C ILE A 208 37.43 1.79 16.08
N SER A 209 38.28 2.56 16.75
CA SER A 209 38.22 2.70 18.20
C SER A 209 37.01 3.54 18.63
N LYS A 210 36.62 3.45 19.91
CA LYS A 210 35.59 4.34 20.49
C LYS A 210 36.00 5.82 20.46
N GLN A 211 37.29 6.10 20.51
CA GLN A 211 37.82 7.46 20.39
C GLN A 211 37.66 7.99 18.96
N ASP A 212 37.91 7.14 17.95
CA ASP A 212 37.70 7.50 16.54
C ASP A 212 36.21 7.72 16.26
N GLU A 213 35.33 6.86 16.77
CA GLU A 213 33.87 7.04 16.67
C GLU A 213 33.44 8.40 17.21
N GLN A 214 33.91 8.77 18.41
CA GLN A 214 33.62 10.07 19.01
C GLN A 214 34.18 11.22 18.16
N HIS A 215 35.41 11.10 17.66
CA HIS A 215 36.02 12.10 16.79
C HIS A 215 35.18 12.34 15.53
N TYR A 216 34.78 11.30 14.81
CA TYR A 216 33.94 11.42 13.62
C TYR A 216 32.54 11.94 13.95
N SER A 217 31.93 11.51 15.07
CA SER A 217 30.59 11.95 15.45
C SER A 217 30.50 13.45 15.77
N GLY A 218 31.58 14.05 16.28
CA GLY A 218 31.67 15.47 16.59
C GLY A 218 32.33 16.32 15.50
N ALA A 219 32.75 15.71 14.39
CA ALA A 219 33.43 16.40 13.31
C ALA A 219 32.46 17.19 12.42
N LYS A 220 33.03 18.13 11.68
CA LYS A 220 32.39 18.74 10.51
C LYS A 220 32.96 18.11 9.25
N TYR A 221 32.17 18.12 8.20
CA TYR A 221 32.49 17.53 6.92
C TYR A 221 32.35 18.58 5.83
N LYS A 222 33.34 18.61 4.95
CA LYS A 222 33.28 19.35 3.70
C LYS A 222 32.50 18.49 2.70
N VAL A 223 31.35 18.97 2.26
CA VAL A 223 30.49 18.29 1.28
C VAL A 223 30.51 19.08 -0.01
N THR A 224 30.91 18.44 -1.09
CA THR A 224 30.99 19.06 -2.41
C THR A 224 29.86 18.53 -3.28
N THR A 225 29.06 19.43 -3.86
CA THR A 225 27.99 19.09 -4.82
C THR A 225 28.21 19.78 -6.17
N ILE A 226 27.70 19.17 -7.25
CA ILE A 226 27.59 19.78 -8.59
C ILE A 226 26.11 20.05 -8.88
N THR A 227 25.78 21.27 -9.28
CA THR A 227 24.43 21.61 -9.77
C THR A 227 24.47 21.70 -11.31
N PRO A 228 23.88 20.74 -12.05
CA PRO A 228 23.74 20.85 -13.50
C PRO A 228 22.67 21.90 -13.88
N PHE A 229 23.07 23.00 -14.51
CA PHE A 229 22.14 23.87 -15.26
C PHE A 229 22.43 23.76 -16.77
N GLN A 230 21.43 24.05 -17.61
CA GLN A 230 21.56 24.01 -19.07
C GLN A 230 22.67 24.92 -19.61
N ASP A 231 22.98 26.01 -18.90
CA ASP A 231 23.95 27.02 -19.37
C ASP A 231 25.31 26.93 -18.66
N GLU A 232 25.35 26.86 -17.32
CA GLU A 232 26.61 26.78 -16.56
C GLU A 232 26.48 25.92 -15.28
N PRO A 233 27.15 24.76 -15.19
CA PRO A 233 27.21 23.98 -13.97
C PRO A 233 28.17 24.62 -12.95
N TYR A 234 27.84 24.57 -11.67
CA TYR A 234 28.71 25.08 -10.60
C TYR A 234 28.89 24.09 -9.45
N LEU A 235 30.05 24.21 -8.80
CA LEU A 235 30.42 23.45 -7.61
C LEU A 235 30.02 24.23 -6.36
N SER A 236 29.31 23.57 -5.45
CA SER A 236 29.02 24.10 -4.11
C SER A 236 29.79 23.31 -3.06
N THR A 237 30.35 24.01 -2.08
CA THR A 237 31.04 23.39 -0.95
C THR A 237 30.36 23.82 0.35
N TYR A 238 29.88 22.85 1.11
CA TYR A 238 29.24 23.06 2.40
C TYR A 238 30.13 22.51 3.51
N ILE A 239 30.06 23.12 4.70
CA ILE A 239 30.69 22.60 5.91
C ILE A 239 29.55 22.21 6.85
N LEU A 240 29.31 20.91 6.99
CA LEU A 240 28.16 20.36 7.70
C LEU A 240 28.62 19.47 8.85
N ASP A 241 28.00 19.59 10.01
CA ASP A 241 28.10 18.56 11.04
C ASP A 241 27.13 17.40 10.72
N LYS A 242 27.04 16.40 11.60
CA LYS A 242 26.12 15.27 11.40
C LYS A 242 24.68 15.73 11.15
N LYS A 243 24.19 16.72 11.90
CA LYS A 243 22.81 17.20 11.79
C LYS A 243 22.59 17.89 10.44
N GLY A 244 23.52 18.76 10.03
CA GLY A 244 23.45 19.43 8.73
C GLY A 244 23.55 18.45 7.56
N MET A 245 24.31 17.35 7.70
CA MET A 245 24.33 16.28 6.71
C MET A 245 22.99 15.56 6.62
N ASP A 246 22.39 15.22 7.77
CA ASP A 246 21.07 14.58 7.82
C ASP A 246 20.01 15.47 7.12
N GLU A 247 20.02 16.79 7.38
CA GLU A 247 19.13 17.76 6.74
C GLU A 247 19.40 17.94 5.24
N LEU A 248 20.66 17.93 4.79
CA LEU A 248 21.00 17.99 3.37
C LEU A 248 20.51 16.75 2.62
N LEU A 249 20.68 15.58 3.22
CA LEU A 249 20.30 14.31 2.61
C LEU A 249 18.78 14.07 2.65
N GLU A 250 18.08 14.69 3.61
CA GLU A 250 16.63 14.72 3.65
C GLU A 250 16.08 15.55 2.48
N GLY A 251 15.27 14.93 1.62
CA GLY A 251 14.78 15.59 0.41
C GLY A 251 15.83 15.75 -0.70
N TYR A 252 17.01 15.10 -0.58
CA TYR A 252 18.09 15.26 -1.57
C TYR A 252 17.66 14.99 -3.03
N GLN A 253 16.63 14.15 -3.21
CA GLN A 253 16.06 13.82 -4.52
C GLN A 253 15.33 14.98 -5.20
N GLU A 254 14.99 16.05 -4.47
CA GLU A 254 14.34 17.24 -5.01
C GLU A 254 15.34 18.26 -5.56
N TYR A 255 16.61 18.16 -5.17
CA TYR A 255 17.65 19.03 -5.71
C TYR A 255 18.19 18.43 -7.02
N ASP A 256 18.27 19.25 -8.07
CA ASP A 256 19.13 18.97 -9.22
C ASP A 256 20.60 19.18 -8.80
N GLN A 257 21.11 18.33 -7.90
CA GLN A 257 22.49 18.37 -7.43
C GLN A 257 23.07 16.97 -7.26
N TYR A 258 24.36 16.80 -7.50
CA TYR A 258 25.10 15.54 -7.28
C TYR A 258 26.17 15.71 -6.20
N VAL A 259 26.14 14.88 -5.14
CA VAL A 259 27.25 14.81 -4.18
C VAL A 259 28.44 14.16 -4.87
N VAL A 260 29.55 14.87 -4.92
CA VAL A 260 30.80 14.39 -5.56
C VAL A 260 31.94 14.18 -4.57
N GLY A 261 31.80 14.62 -3.32
CA GLY A 261 32.79 14.37 -2.29
C GLY A 261 32.31 14.69 -0.88
N VAL A 262 32.78 13.90 0.09
CA VAL A 262 32.60 14.14 1.53
C VAL A 262 33.95 13.91 2.21
N GLU A 263 34.49 14.95 2.82
CA GLU A 263 35.82 14.94 3.45
C GLU A 263 35.72 15.48 4.88
N LEU A 264 36.59 15.04 5.78
CA LEU A 264 36.67 15.62 7.12
C LEU A 264 37.10 17.09 6.99
N PHE A 265 36.34 18.01 7.58
CA PHE A 265 36.72 19.42 7.63
C PHE A 265 37.60 19.67 8.86
N ASP A 266 38.91 19.72 8.63
CA ASP A 266 39.86 20.14 9.65
C ASP A 266 39.95 21.68 9.65
N SER A 267 39.53 22.30 10.74
CA SER A 267 39.53 23.76 10.88
C SER A 267 40.94 24.33 11.09
N GLY A 268 41.98 23.48 11.21
CA GLY A 268 43.35 23.94 11.22
C GLY A 268 44.42 22.91 11.60
N ARG A 269 45.10 22.39 10.57
CA ARG A 269 46.57 22.43 10.46
C ARG A 269 46.94 22.74 9.02
N GLY A 270 47.23 24.01 8.73
CA GLY A 270 47.63 24.45 7.39
C GLY A 270 47.69 25.97 7.24
N ALA A 271 48.51 26.61 8.06
CA ALA A 271 49.22 27.84 7.71
C ALA A 271 50.71 27.59 7.98
#